data_AF-A0A742DEI4-F1
#
_entry.id   AF-A0A742DEI4-F1
#
_cell.length_a   1.000
_cell.length_b   1.000
_cell.length_c   1.000
_cell.angle_alpha   90.00
_cell.angle_beta   90.00
_cell.angle_gamma   90.00
#
_symmetry.space_group_name_H-M   'P 1'
#
loop_
_entity.id
_entity.type
_entity.pdbx_description
1 polymer ?
#
loop_
_entity_poly.entity_id
_entity_poly.type
_entity_poly.pdbx_seq_one_letter_code
_entity_poly.pdbx_strand_id
1 'polypeptide(L)'
;MHMSKWNIASFSKEDQDKVSVDKAAAAVAWQERMNRPVVPELAEREQPEHLRQYFHERLEVHRQNSQQLPRENAPEYNKPGDQQQK
;
A
#
# COMPACT_ATOMS: atom_id res chain seq x y z
N MET A 1 15.35 -26.55 -7.64
CA MET A 1 14.07 -26.27 -6.96
C MET A 1 13.16 -25.56 -7.95
N HIS A 2 11.98 -26.09 -8.27
CA HIS A 2 11.03 -25.40 -9.13
C HIS A 2 10.29 -24.35 -8.29
N MET A 3 10.62 -23.08 -8.47
CA MET A 3 9.92 -21.97 -7.82
C MET A 3 8.48 -21.89 -8.36
N SER A 4 7.51 -21.61 -7.49
CA SER A 4 6.12 -21.44 -7.94
C SER A 4 6.00 -20.21 -8.85
N LYS A 5 5.09 -20.26 -9.83
CA LYS A 5 4.78 -19.13 -10.73
C LYS A 5 4.39 -17.85 -9.97
N TRP A 6 3.96 -17.97 -8.72
CA TRP A 6 3.52 -16.86 -7.87
C TRP A 6 4.61 -16.34 -6.92
N ASN A 7 5.80 -16.95 -6.92
CA ASN A 7 6.89 -16.49 -6.08
C ASN A 7 7.45 -15.16 -6.63
N ILE A 8 7.14 -14.04 -5.96
CA ILE A 8 7.62 -12.70 -6.33
C ILE A 8 9.16 -12.64 -6.39
N ALA A 9 9.86 -13.39 -5.55
CA ALA A 9 11.32 -13.44 -5.55
C ALA A 9 11.91 -14.07 -6.83
N SER A 10 11.08 -14.77 -7.62
CA SER A 10 11.47 -15.32 -8.91
C SER A 10 11.24 -14.36 -10.08
N PHE A 11 10.58 -13.21 -9.86
CA PHE A 11 10.31 -12.22 -10.90
C PHE A 11 11.56 -11.38 -11.22
N SER A 12 11.48 -10.62 -12.32
CA SER A 12 12.52 -9.66 -12.67
C SER A 12 12.67 -8.59 -11.57
N LYS A 13 13.84 -7.96 -11.49
CA LYS A 13 14.06 -6.91 -10.49
C LYS A 13 13.09 -5.73 -10.67
N GLU A 14 12.80 -5.37 -11.92
CA GLU A 14 11.82 -4.34 -12.25
C GLU A 14 10.42 -4.68 -11.72
N ASP A 15 9.97 -5.93 -11.90
CA ASP A 15 8.65 -6.35 -11.40
C ASP A 15 8.61 -6.38 -9.87
N GLN A 16 9.69 -6.81 -9.22
CA GLN A 16 9.82 -6.76 -7.76
C GLN A 16 9.77 -5.31 -7.23
N ASP A 17 10.41 -4.39 -7.93
CA ASP A 17 10.42 -2.97 -7.57
C ASP A 17 9.03 -2.34 -7.78
N LYS A 18 8.33 -2.70 -8.86
CA LYS A 18 6.91 -2.31 -9.06
C LYS A 18 6.02 -2.82 -7.94
N VAL A 19 6.16 -4.08 -7.50
CA VAL A 19 5.40 -4.61 -6.36
C VAL A 19 5.69 -3.82 -5.08
N SER A 20 6.95 -3.43 -4.87
CA SER A 20 7.35 -2.64 -3.69
C SER A 20 6.74 -1.24 -3.72
N VAL A 21 6.72 -0.60 -4.88
CA VAL A 21 6.10 0.73 -5.09
C VAL A 21 4.57 0.66 -4.95
N ASP A 22 3.91 -0.37 -5.51
CA ASP A 22 2.47 -0.58 -5.34
C ASP A 22 2.09 -0.77 -3.87
N LYS A 23 2.92 -1.50 -3.11
CA LYS A 23 2.74 -1.65 -1.66
C LYS A 23 2.83 -0.30 -0.93
N ALA A 24 3.77 0.56 -1.30
CA ALA A 24 3.89 1.90 -0.72
C ALA A 24 2.64 2.75 -1.04
N ALA A 25 2.15 2.71 -2.29
CA ALA A 25 0.94 3.41 -2.69
C ALA A 25 -0.30 2.91 -1.92
N ALA A 26 -0.44 1.60 -1.74
CA ALA A 26 -1.50 0.99 -0.95
C ALA A 26 -1.44 1.43 0.53
N ALA A 27 -0.24 1.55 1.10
CA ALA A 27 -0.04 2.01 2.46
C ALA A 27 -0.50 3.47 2.65
N VAL A 28 -0.15 4.36 1.73
CA VAL A 28 -0.59 5.76 1.77
C VAL A 28 -2.11 5.85 1.70
N ALA A 29 -2.75 5.18 0.75
CA ALA A 29 -4.22 5.17 0.64
C ALA A 29 -4.90 4.60 1.90
N TRP A 30 -4.31 3.58 2.52
CA TRP A 30 -4.79 3.05 3.80
C TRP A 30 -4.64 4.08 4.93
N GLN A 31 -3.51 4.77 5.02
CA GLN A 31 -3.28 5.80 6.05
C GLN A 31 -4.29 6.94 5.91
N GLU A 32 -4.54 7.42 4.68
CA GLU A 32 -5.57 8.43 4.37
C GLU A 32 -6.97 7.95 4.83
N ARG A 33 -7.37 6.72 4.47
CA ARG A 33 -8.66 6.14 4.87
C ARG A 33 -8.82 6.00 6.39
N MET A 34 -7.72 5.72 7.09
CA MET A 34 -7.67 5.53 8.54
C MET A 34 -7.37 6.80 9.32
N ASN A 35 -7.40 7.98 8.67
CA ASN A 35 -7.11 9.28 9.30
C ASN A 35 -5.74 9.31 10.02
N ARG A 36 -4.78 8.51 9.55
CA ARG A 36 -3.40 8.49 10.04
C ARG A 36 -2.61 9.59 9.31
N PRO A 37 -1.67 10.27 9.99
CA PRO A 37 -0.86 11.30 9.35
C PRO A 37 0.01 10.68 8.24
N VAL A 38 -0.13 11.20 7.02
CA VAL A 38 0.68 10.82 5.85
C VAL A 38 0.84 12.02 4.92
N VAL A 39 1.99 12.14 4.27
CA VAL A 39 2.27 13.14 3.22
C VAL A 39 2.56 12.40 1.93
N PRO A 40 1.59 12.27 1.00
CA PRO A 40 1.74 11.49 -0.24
C PRO A 40 2.95 11.92 -1.07
N GLU A 41 3.23 13.22 -1.14
CA GLU A 41 4.36 13.77 -1.90
C GLU A 41 5.71 13.36 -1.32
N LEU A 42 5.79 13.18 0.00
CA LEU A 42 7.02 12.66 0.63
C LEU A 42 7.20 11.19 0.28
N ALA A 43 6.12 10.39 0.38
CA ALA A 43 6.14 8.98 0.04
C ALA A 43 6.50 8.73 -1.43
N GLU A 44 6.03 9.58 -2.34
CA GLU A 44 6.41 9.56 -3.76
C GLU A 44 7.91 9.87 -3.95
N ARG A 45 8.43 10.87 -3.24
CA ARG A 45 9.85 11.25 -3.33
C ARG A 45 10.79 10.15 -2.83
N GLU A 46 10.34 9.33 -1.89
CA GLU A 46 11.05 8.14 -1.42
C GLU A 46 11.08 7.00 -2.46
N GLN A 47 10.16 6.97 -3.43
CA GLN A 47 10.17 5.97 -4.49
C GLN A 47 11.27 6.24 -5.52
N PRO A 48 11.79 5.19 -6.20
CA PRO A 48 12.69 5.35 -7.33
C PRO A 48 12.11 6.28 -8.40
N GLU A 49 12.91 7.21 -8.92
CA GLU A 49 12.42 8.26 -9.83
C GLU A 49 11.64 7.72 -11.04
N HIS A 50 12.17 6.66 -11.66
CA HIS A 50 11.56 6.00 -12.81
C HIS A 50 10.25 5.25 -12.50
N LEU A 51 9.90 5.09 -11.21
CA LEU A 51 8.65 4.47 -10.76
C LEU A 51 7.70 5.45 -10.05
N ARG A 52 8.04 6.73 -9.94
CA ARG A 52 7.15 7.73 -9.31
C ARG A 52 5.83 7.89 -10.06
N GLN A 53 5.87 7.87 -11.39
CA GLN A 53 4.64 7.86 -12.19
C GLN A 53 3.79 6.62 -11.87
N TYR A 54 4.41 5.45 -11.82
CA TYR A 54 3.72 4.21 -11.45
C TYR A 54 3.12 4.30 -10.04
N PHE A 55 3.84 4.86 -9.07
CA PHE A 55 3.31 5.12 -7.71
C PHE A 55 2.04 5.96 -7.75
N HIS A 56 2.04 7.08 -8.49
CA HIS A 56 0.88 7.97 -8.60
C HIS A 56 -0.33 7.23 -9.19
N GLU A 57 -0.15 6.53 -10.30
CA GLU A 57 -1.21 5.75 -10.96
C GLU A 57 -1.80 4.70 -9.99
N ARG A 58 -0.94 4.01 -9.22
CA ARG A 58 -1.38 3.00 -8.24
C ARG A 58 -2.05 3.63 -7.03
N LEU A 59 -1.59 4.79 -6.58
CA LEU A 59 -2.20 5.52 -5.47
C LEU A 59 -3.64 5.93 -5.79
N GLU A 60 -3.91 6.41 -7.01
CA GLU A 60 -5.27 6.74 -7.45
C GLU A 60 -6.19 5.52 -7.43
N VAL A 61 -5.73 4.38 -7.95
CA VAL A 61 -6.49 3.12 -7.90
C VAL A 61 -6.80 2.71 -6.45
N HIS A 62 -5.82 2.78 -5.55
CA HIS A 62 -6.01 2.41 -4.14
C HIS A 62 -6.91 3.39 -3.39
N ARG A 63 -6.93 4.68 -3.74
CA ARG A 63 -7.89 5.67 -3.23
C ARG A 63 -9.32 5.34 -3.66
N GLN A 64 -9.53 4.92 -4.91
CA GLN A 64 -10.84 4.46 -5.37
C GLN A 64 -11.27 3.18 -4.63
N ASN A 65 -10.37 2.20 -4.50
CA ASN A 65 -10.65 0.97 -3.75
C ASN A 65 -10.97 1.26 -2.27
N SER A 66 -10.29 2.23 -1.66
CA SER A 66 -10.48 2.61 -0.27
C SER A 66 -11.88 3.13 0.03
N GLN A 67 -12.62 3.63 -0.97
CA GLN A 67 -14.02 4.03 -0.79
C GLN A 67 -14.95 2.86 -0.49
N GLN A 68 -14.58 1.64 -0.90
CA GLN A 68 -15.36 0.42 -0.71
C GLN A 68 -15.01 -0.30 0.60
N LEU A 69 -14.01 0.18 1.34
CA LEU A 69 -13.53 -0.46 2.56
C LEU A 69 -13.97 0.33 3.81
N PRO A 70 -14.09 -0.32 4.98
CA PRO A 70 -14.50 0.35 6.20
C PRO A 70 -13.50 1.45 6.62
N ARG A 71 -13.96 2.52 7.26
CA ARG A 71 -13.11 3.62 7.78
C ARG A 71 -12.70 3.35 9.23
N GLU A 72 -11.85 4.23 9.79
CA GLU A 72 -11.27 4.09 11.13
C GLU A 72 -12.28 3.74 12.26
N ASN A 73 -13.49 4.32 12.23
CA ASN A 73 -14.51 4.16 13.27
C ASN A 73 -15.52 3.03 12.97
N ALA A 74 -15.27 2.24 11.93
CA ALA A 74 -16.20 1.20 11.52
C ALA A 74 -16.19 0.05 12.55
N PRO A 75 -17.37 -0.54 12.87
CA PRO A 75 -17.49 -1.58 13.89
C PRO A 75 -16.60 -2.81 13.61
N GLU A 76 -16.26 -3.07 12.35
CA GLU A 76 -15.35 -4.14 11.90
C GLU A 76 -13.95 -4.04 12.51
N TYR A 77 -13.50 -2.82 12.85
CA TYR A 77 -12.22 -2.54 13.48
C TYR A 77 -12.31 -2.39 15.01
N ASN A 78 -13.51 -2.30 15.58
CA ASN A 78 -13.72 -2.14 17.03
C ASN A 78 -13.70 -3.47 17.80
N LYS A 79 -12.91 -4.46 17.34
CA LYS A 79 -12.86 -5.78 17.99
C LYS A 79 -12.13 -5.68 19.34
N PRO A 80 -12.63 -6.32 20.41
CA PRO A 80 -12.04 -6.30 21.76
C PRO A 80 -10.75 -7.15 21.88
N GLY A 81 -9.78 -6.94 20.98
CA GLY A 81 -8.51 -7.68 20.95
C GLY A 81 -7.35 -6.95 20.26
N ASP A 82 -7.60 -5.83 19.55
CA ASP A 82 -6.55 -5.09 18.83
C ASP A 82 -5.85 -4.02 19.69
N GLN A 83 -6.10 -3.99 21.01
CA GLN A 83 -5.21 -3.34 21.96
C GLN A 83 -3.95 -4.20 22.18
N GLN A 84 -3.22 -4.50 21.10
CA GLN A 84 -1.92 -5.14 21.22
C GLN A 84 -0.89 -4.08 21.67
N GLN A 85 -0.62 -4.15 22.97
CA GLN A 85 0.62 -3.79 23.69
C GLN A 85 1.64 -2.93 22.91
N LYS A 86 1.84 -1.73 23.45
CA LYS A 86 3.03 -0.89 23.22
C LYS A 86 4.31 -1.61 23.65
#